data_AF-A0A543II59-F1
#
_entry.id   AF-A0A543II59-F1
#
_cell.length_a   1.000
_cell.length_b   1.000
_cell.length_c   1.000
_cell.angle_alpha   90.00
_cell.angle_beta   90.00
_cell.angle_gamma   90.00
#
_symmetry.space_group_name_H-M   'P 1'
#
loop_
_entity.id
_entity.type
_entity.pdbx_description
1 polymer ?
#
loop_
_entity_poly.entity_id
_entity_poly.type
_entity_poly.pdbx_seq_one_letter_code
_entity_poly.pdbx_strand_id
1 'polypeptide(L)'
;MTGPALILVLAVAVLFAAGFHMLMQRSLIRVVVGFMLLGHGANVLLLLAGGAAGSPPLIGERSERPMADPLPQAMVLTAIVITFGVTAFLLALAFRSRVLLGEDEVRDDVEDRQVHAARRRRESRAGGRDYADGRDPIEDYTEWEDAEQEDFSQVDIAHDPARRDDTGRRGRGLKGFGRADGGTGGGTDRGTDRGNGGGTDGA
;
A
#
# COMPACT_ATOMS: atom_id res chain seq x y z
N MET A 1 25.23 -38.65 4.55
CA MET A 1 23.76 -38.76 4.34
C MET A 1 23.21 -37.46 3.74
N THR A 2 23.66 -37.07 2.56
CA THR A 2 23.32 -35.77 1.93
C THR A 2 22.18 -35.85 0.91
N GLY A 3 21.78 -37.05 0.48
CA GLY A 3 20.74 -37.27 -0.52
C GLY A 3 19.40 -36.59 -0.22
N PRO A 4 18.74 -36.86 0.92
CA PRO A 4 17.42 -36.28 1.21
C PRO A 4 17.48 -34.76 1.44
N ALA A 5 18.55 -34.27 2.08
CA ALA A 5 18.73 -32.84 2.31
C ALA A 5 18.85 -32.06 0.98
N LEU A 6 19.57 -32.60 -0.01
CA LEU A 6 19.76 -31.95 -1.30
C LEU A 6 18.45 -31.81 -2.09
N ILE A 7 17.57 -32.83 -2.02
CA ILE A 7 16.24 -32.78 -2.62
C ILE A 7 15.39 -31.70 -1.94
N LEU A 8 15.44 -31.61 -0.61
CA LEU A 8 14.69 -30.59 0.14
C LEU A 8 15.20 -29.18 -0.16
N VAL A 9 16.52 -28.97 -0.25
CA VAL A 9 17.11 -27.68 -0.66
C VAL A 9 16.64 -27.29 -2.06
N LEU A 10 16.66 -28.23 -3.01
CA LEU A 10 16.19 -27.98 -4.36
C LEU A 10 14.69 -27.64 -4.39
N ALA A 11 13.88 -28.38 -3.62
CA ALA A 11 12.45 -28.10 -3.47
C ALA A 11 12.22 -26.68 -2.93
N VAL A 12 12.93 -26.28 -1.87
CA VAL A 12 12.87 -24.92 -1.31
C VAL A 12 13.24 -23.89 -2.38
N ALA A 13 14.34 -24.08 -3.11
CA ALA A 13 14.76 -23.16 -4.17
C ALA A 13 13.68 -23.00 -5.25
N VAL A 14 13.05 -24.09 -5.68
CA VAL A 14 11.96 -24.07 -6.67
C VAL A 14 10.71 -23.39 -6.10
N LEU A 15 10.33 -23.67 -4.85
CA LEU A 15 9.18 -23.03 -4.20
C LEU A 15 9.37 -21.51 -4.07
N PHE A 16 10.57 -21.07 -3.65
CA PHE A 16 10.88 -19.65 -3.56
C PHE A 16 10.94 -18.99 -4.93
N ALA A 17 11.58 -19.62 -5.93
CA ALA A 17 11.62 -19.09 -7.29
C ALA A 17 10.22 -18.96 -7.91
N ALA A 18 9.37 -19.99 -7.78
CA ALA A 18 7.99 -19.95 -8.26
C ALA A 18 7.15 -18.93 -7.49
N GLY A 19 7.32 -18.84 -6.16
CA GLY A 19 6.63 -17.89 -5.30
C GLY A 19 6.96 -16.44 -5.68
N PHE A 20 8.24 -16.09 -5.76
CA PHE A 20 8.68 -14.76 -6.19
C PHE A 20 8.27 -14.46 -7.63
N HIS A 21 8.34 -15.45 -8.53
CA HIS A 21 7.85 -15.28 -9.90
C HIS A 21 6.36 -14.92 -9.94
N MET A 22 5.53 -15.51 -9.07
CA MET A 22 4.12 -15.15 -8.96
C MET A 22 3.87 -13.80 -8.28
N LEU A 23 4.71 -13.40 -7.31
CA LEU A 23 4.62 -12.07 -6.69
C LEU A 23 4.85 -10.93 -7.68
N MET A 24 5.69 -11.14 -8.70
CA MET A 24 5.92 -10.16 -9.76
C MET A 24 4.77 -10.06 -10.78
N GLN A 25 3.70 -10.85 -10.62
CA GLN A 25 2.59 -10.84 -11.56
C GLN A 25 1.56 -9.78 -11.18
N ARG A 26 0.99 -9.16 -12.22
CA ARG A 26 -0.07 -8.14 -12.14
C ARG A 26 -1.42 -8.60 -11.58
N SER A 27 -1.65 -9.90 -11.42
CA SER A 27 -2.93 -10.44 -10.91
C SER A 27 -2.85 -10.66 -9.42
N LEU A 28 -3.82 -10.09 -8.69
CA LEU A 28 -3.83 -10.13 -7.24
C LEU A 28 -4.05 -11.56 -6.72
N ILE A 29 -4.87 -12.39 -7.37
CA ILE A 29 -4.97 -13.83 -7.02
C ILE A 29 -3.63 -14.55 -7.19
N ARG A 30 -2.85 -14.22 -8.22
CA ARG A 30 -1.53 -14.85 -8.42
C ARG A 30 -0.54 -14.44 -7.32
N VAL A 31 -0.60 -13.18 -6.87
CA VAL A 31 0.16 -12.72 -5.69
C VAL A 31 -0.21 -13.54 -4.45
N VAL A 32 -1.50 -13.81 -4.21
CA VAL A 32 -1.94 -14.64 -3.06
C VAL A 32 -1.39 -16.07 -3.15
N VAL A 33 -1.46 -16.69 -4.34
CA VAL A 33 -0.88 -18.02 -4.57
C VAL A 33 0.64 -18.00 -4.38
N GLY A 34 1.32 -16.92 -4.78
CA GLY A 34 2.73 -16.70 -4.52
C GLY A 34 3.07 -16.70 -3.03
N PHE A 35 2.28 -16.00 -2.19
CA PHE A 35 2.43 -16.03 -0.73
C PHE A 35 2.21 -17.43 -0.14
N MET A 36 1.23 -18.20 -0.64
CA MET A 36 1.04 -19.59 -0.21
C MET A 36 2.28 -20.45 -0.52
N LEU A 37 2.83 -20.34 -1.74
CA LEU A 37 4.04 -21.07 -2.16
C LEU A 37 5.26 -20.69 -1.29
N LEU A 38 5.46 -19.39 -1.03
CA LEU A 38 6.53 -18.91 -0.17
C LEU A 38 6.37 -19.40 1.28
N GLY A 39 5.15 -19.41 1.82
CA GLY A 39 4.87 -19.94 3.15
C GLY A 39 5.21 -21.43 3.26
N HIS A 40 4.85 -22.23 2.27
CA HIS A 40 5.26 -23.64 2.20
C HIS A 40 6.78 -23.80 2.10
N GLY A 41 7.45 -22.99 1.27
CA GLY A 41 8.90 -22.98 1.14
C GLY A 41 9.61 -22.62 2.45
N ALA A 42 9.12 -21.59 3.16
CA ALA A 42 9.64 -21.16 4.45
C ALA A 42 9.46 -22.24 5.53
N ASN A 43 8.32 -22.94 5.55
CA ASN A 43 8.09 -24.05 6.48
C ASN A 43 9.09 -25.19 6.25
N VAL A 44 9.33 -25.56 4.99
CA VAL A 44 10.33 -26.60 4.66
C VAL A 44 11.75 -26.14 5.00
N LEU A 45 12.07 -24.86 4.75
CA LEU A 45 13.38 -24.29 5.10
C LEU A 45 13.63 -24.32 6.62
N LEU A 46 12.62 -23.99 7.43
CA LEU A 46 12.69 -24.08 8.89
C LEU A 46 12.87 -25.52 9.38
N LEU A 47 12.15 -26.49 8.79
CA LEU A 47 12.35 -27.90 9.11
C LEU A 47 13.77 -28.36 8.77
N LEU A 48 14.31 -27.90 7.64
CA LEU A 48 15.67 -28.22 7.22
C LEU A 48 16.72 -27.62 8.16
N ALA A 49 16.47 -26.43 8.70
CA ALA A 49 17.33 -25.80 9.71
C ALA A 49 17.39 -26.61 11.02
N GLY A 50 16.34 -27.37 11.33
CA GLY A 50 16.29 -28.27 12.49
C GLY A 50 17.11 -29.55 12.39
N GLY A 51 17.78 -29.78 11.26
CA GLY A 51 18.71 -30.89 11.10
C GLY A 51 18.05 -32.23 10.77
N ALA A 52 18.71 -33.33 11.17
CA ALA A 52 18.32 -34.67 10.76
C ALA A 52 16.96 -35.10 11.36
N ALA A 53 16.19 -35.86 10.59
CA ALA A 53 14.95 -36.45 11.06
C ALA A 53 15.21 -37.40 12.24
N GLY A 54 14.80 -36.97 13.42
CA GLY A 54 14.83 -37.73 14.65
C GLY A 54 13.48 -38.34 15.00
N SER A 55 13.39 -38.92 16.19
CA SER A 55 12.12 -39.37 16.75
C SER A 55 11.26 -38.19 17.23
N PRO A 56 9.94 -38.35 17.29
CA PRO A 56 9.03 -37.31 17.76
C PRO A 56 9.46 -36.78 19.14
N PRO A 57 9.42 -35.45 19.36
CA PRO A 57 9.80 -34.86 20.64
C PRO A 57 8.71 -35.04 21.71
N LEU A 58 8.44 -36.30 22.06
CA LEU A 58 7.44 -36.70 23.04
C LEU A 58 8.13 -37.33 24.25
N ILE A 59 7.85 -36.79 25.43
CA ILE A 59 8.41 -37.30 26.68
C ILE A 59 7.71 -38.62 27.02
N GLY A 60 8.48 -39.71 27.11
CA GLY A 60 7.98 -41.04 27.51
C GLY A 60 8.14 -42.14 26.47
N GLU A 61 8.45 -41.81 25.21
CA GLU A 61 8.84 -42.81 24.21
C GLU A 61 10.33 -43.15 24.32
N ARG A 62 10.65 -44.43 24.56
CA ARG A 62 12.03 -44.93 24.39
C ARG A 62 12.27 -45.20 22.92
N SER A 63 12.83 -44.21 22.23
CA SER A 63 13.36 -44.36 20.88
C SER A 63 14.87 -44.57 20.91
N GLU A 64 15.38 -45.48 20.09
CA GLU A 64 16.82 -45.66 19.84
C GLU A 64 17.42 -44.53 18.97
N ARG A 65 16.57 -43.80 18.23
CA ARG A 65 17.00 -42.65 17.41
C ARG A 65 17.05 -41.37 18.23
N PRO A 66 17.99 -40.45 17.91
CA PRO A 66 18.01 -39.10 18.47
C PRO A 66 16.66 -38.41 18.28
N MET A 67 16.22 -37.66 19.27
CA MET A 67 14.98 -36.88 19.21
C MET A 67 15.16 -35.70 18.25
N ALA A 68 14.13 -35.38 17.47
CA ALA A 68 14.13 -34.20 16.61
C ALA A 68 14.07 -32.91 17.45
N ASP A 69 14.70 -31.83 16.96
CA ASP A 69 14.70 -30.54 17.66
C ASP A 69 13.26 -29.97 17.75
N PRO A 70 12.72 -29.74 18.97
CA PRO A 70 11.37 -29.20 19.14
C PRO A 70 11.27 -27.71 18.78
N LEU A 71 12.38 -26.96 18.76
CA LEU A 71 12.35 -25.51 18.53
C LEU A 71 11.90 -25.17 17.10
N PRO A 72 12.51 -25.72 16.03
CA PRO A 72 12.05 -25.50 14.66
C PRO A 72 10.60 -25.97 14.44
N GLN A 73 10.15 -27.03 15.13
CA GLN A 73 8.78 -27.53 15.00
C GLN A 73 7.76 -26.53 15.55
N ALA A 74 8.02 -25.95 16.72
CA ALA A 74 7.18 -24.91 17.29
C ALA A 74 7.17 -23.65 16.39
N MET A 75 8.32 -23.27 15.84
CA MET A 75 8.43 -22.15 14.90
C MET A 75 7.65 -22.38 13.59
N VAL A 76 7.59 -23.63 13.09
CA VAL A 76 6.79 -23.95 11.91
C VAL A 76 5.29 -23.84 12.21
N LEU A 77 4.84 -24.23 13.40
CA LEU A 77 3.44 -24.06 13.78
C LEU A 77 3.02 -22.58 13.79
N THR A 78 3.85 -21.69 14.33
CA THR A 78 3.57 -20.25 14.31
C THR A 78 3.63 -19.68 12.89
N ALA A 79 4.60 -20.11 12.08
CA ALA A 79 4.70 -19.72 10.68
C ALA A 79 3.47 -20.13 9.86
N ILE A 80 2.91 -21.32 10.09
CA ILE A 80 1.68 -21.79 9.42
C ILE A 80 0.50 -20.88 9.80
N VAL A 81 0.34 -20.53 11.07
CA VAL A 81 -0.78 -19.69 11.53
C VAL A 81 -0.66 -18.26 10.98
N ILE A 82 0.54 -17.68 10.98
CA ILE A 82 0.77 -16.35 10.40
C ILE A 82 0.48 -16.38 8.90
N THR A 83 1.00 -17.38 8.17
CA THR A 83 0.76 -17.53 6.74
C THR A 83 -0.72 -17.69 6.46
N PHE A 84 -1.44 -18.49 7.25
CA PHE A 84 -2.89 -18.66 7.13
C PHE A 84 -3.63 -17.34 7.35
N GLY A 85 -3.30 -16.58 8.39
CA GLY A 85 -3.91 -15.29 8.69
C GLY A 85 -3.66 -14.24 7.59
N VAL A 86 -2.40 -14.10 7.15
CA VAL A 86 -2.03 -13.20 6.04
C VAL A 86 -2.72 -13.62 4.76
N THR A 87 -2.75 -14.92 4.45
CA THR A 87 -3.39 -15.43 3.23
C THR A 87 -4.89 -15.20 3.25
N ALA A 88 -5.58 -15.49 4.36
CA ALA A 88 -7.02 -15.23 4.50
C ALA A 88 -7.34 -13.73 4.37
N PHE A 89 -6.50 -12.88 4.96
CA PHE A 89 -6.62 -11.42 4.83
C PHE A 89 -6.42 -10.95 3.38
N LEU A 90 -5.34 -11.40 2.72
CA LEU A 90 -5.09 -11.07 1.32
C LEU A 90 -6.19 -11.59 0.40
N LEU A 91 -6.74 -12.78 0.68
CA LEU A 91 -7.84 -13.35 -0.08
C LEU A 91 -9.14 -12.56 0.12
N ALA A 92 -9.40 -12.06 1.34
CA ALA A 92 -10.52 -11.16 1.61
C ALA A 92 -10.37 -9.82 0.87
N LEU A 93 -9.15 -9.25 0.83
CA LEU A 93 -8.86 -8.06 0.04
C LEU A 93 -8.98 -8.31 -1.46
N ALA A 94 -8.51 -9.47 -1.94
CA ALA A 94 -8.64 -9.89 -3.33
C ALA A 94 -10.11 -9.94 -3.76
N PHE A 95 -10.91 -10.63 -2.95
CA PHE A 95 -12.34 -10.74 -3.16
C PHE A 95 -13.00 -9.36 -3.15
N ARG A 96 -12.67 -8.53 -2.16
CA ARG A 96 -13.21 -7.17 -2.05
C ARG A 96 -12.83 -6.30 -3.25
N SER A 97 -11.58 -6.38 -3.70
CA SER A 97 -11.08 -5.67 -4.88
C SER A 97 -11.86 -6.08 -6.12
N ARG A 98 -12.03 -7.38 -6.37
CA ARG A 98 -12.81 -7.87 -7.52
C ARG A 98 -14.27 -7.42 -7.48
N VAL A 99 -14.89 -7.39 -6.30
CA VAL A 99 -16.28 -6.92 -6.14
C VAL A 99 -16.40 -5.42 -6.44
N LEU A 100 -15.38 -4.61 -6.10
CA LEU A 100 -15.41 -3.16 -6.29
C LEU A 100 -14.96 -2.72 -7.69
N LEU A 101 -13.89 -3.30 -8.22
CA LEU A 101 -13.26 -2.89 -9.48
C LEU A 101 -13.70 -3.74 -10.67
N GLY A 102 -14.28 -4.94 -10.44
CA GLY A 102 -14.67 -5.88 -11.49
C GLY A 102 -13.50 -6.61 -12.18
N GLU A 103 -12.26 -6.18 -11.92
CA GLU A 103 -11.04 -6.71 -12.52
C GLU A 103 -10.01 -7.05 -11.44
N ASP A 104 -9.17 -8.04 -11.70
CA ASP A 104 -8.16 -8.57 -10.77
C ASP A 104 -6.73 -8.17 -11.13
N GLU A 105 -6.59 -7.55 -12.29
CA GLU A 105 -5.33 -7.16 -12.88
C GLU A 105 -5.05 -5.70 -12.56
N VAL A 106 -3.85 -5.43 -12.03
CA VAL A 106 -3.36 -4.07 -11.84
C VAL A 106 -3.22 -3.42 -13.22
N ARG A 107 -4.01 -2.37 -13.46
CA ARG A 107 -4.02 -1.66 -14.74
C ARG A 107 -2.80 -0.75 -14.87
N ASP A 108 -2.19 -0.76 -16.05
CA ASP A 108 -1.27 0.29 -16.47
C ASP A 108 -2.08 1.55 -16.79
N ASP A 109 -1.68 2.68 -16.21
CA ASP A 109 -2.34 3.96 -16.50
C ASP A 109 -2.02 4.41 -17.93
N VAL A 110 -3.07 4.64 -18.72
CA VAL A 110 -2.95 5.14 -20.09
C VAL A 110 -2.49 6.60 -20.12
N GLU A 111 -2.72 7.35 -19.06
CA GLU A 111 -2.27 8.74 -18.92
C GLU A 111 -0.75 8.80 -18.74
N ASP A 112 -0.17 7.91 -17.94
CA ASP A 112 1.29 7.80 -17.76
C ASP A 112 2.00 7.55 -19.10
N ARG A 113 1.46 6.66 -19.94
CA ARG A 113 2.03 6.40 -21.28
C ARG A 113 1.98 7.63 -22.18
N GLN A 114 0.91 8.43 -22.07
CA GLN A 114 0.75 9.67 -22.83
C GLN A 114 1.68 10.78 -22.34
N VAL A 115 1.85 10.94 -21.02
CA VAL A 115 2.78 11.92 -20.43
C VAL A 115 4.23 11.59 -20.80
N HIS A 116 4.64 10.31 -20.73
CA HIS A 116 5.97 9.89 -21.20
C HIS A 116 6.18 10.14 -22.70
N ALA A 117 5.17 9.88 -23.53
CA ALA A 117 5.23 10.18 -24.95
C ALA A 117 5.29 11.70 -25.24
N ALA A 118 4.54 12.51 -24.48
CA ALA A 118 4.53 13.96 -24.59
C ALA A 118 5.86 14.59 -24.11
N ARG A 119 6.48 14.04 -23.06
CA ARG A 119 7.80 14.47 -22.55
C ARG A 119 8.88 14.24 -23.60
N ARG A 120 8.94 13.05 -24.21
CA ARG A 120 9.88 12.77 -25.33
C ARG A 120 9.73 13.76 -26.48
N ARG A 121 8.49 14.10 -26.87
CA ARG A 121 8.24 15.10 -27.94
C ARG A 121 8.70 16.51 -27.56
N ARG A 122 8.53 16.91 -26.30
CA ARG A 122 9.00 18.22 -25.80
C ARG A 122 10.52 18.27 -25.69
N GLU A 123 11.15 17.20 -25.21
CA GLU A 123 12.61 17.04 -25.17
C GLU A 123 13.21 17.09 -26.58
N SER A 124 12.66 16.38 -27.57
CA SER A 124 13.15 16.48 -28.95
C SER A 124 13.01 17.89 -29.55
N ARG A 125 12.04 18.68 -29.10
CA ARG A 125 11.81 20.07 -29.54
C ARG A 125 12.68 21.09 -28.78
N ALA A 126 13.19 20.72 -27.61
CA ALA A 126 14.11 21.51 -26.80
C ALA A 126 15.59 21.18 -27.14
N GLY A 127 15.92 19.91 -27.36
CA GLY A 127 17.26 19.43 -27.72
C GLY A 127 17.75 19.86 -29.11
N GLY A 128 16.91 20.51 -29.91
CA GLY A 128 17.31 21.18 -31.15
C GLY A 128 17.78 22.63 -30.98
N ARG A 129 17.74 23.20 -29.76
CA ARG A 129 18.15 24.59 -29.50
C ARG A 129 19.30 24.77 -28.52
N ASP A 130 19.64 23.78 -27.71
CA ASP A 130 20.69 23.95 -26.69
C ASP A 130 22.08 23.42 -27.08
N TYR A 131 22.25 22.67 -28.18
CA TYR A 131 23.59 22.31 -28.69
C TYR A 131 24.26 23.41 -29.54
N ALA A 132 23.65 24.59 -29.64
CA ALA A 132 24.21 25.73 -30.37
C ALA A 132 24.92 26.77 -29.47
N ASP A 133 24.78 26.66 -28.15
CA ASP A 133 25.60 27.42 -27.18
C ASP A 133 26.56 26.41 -26.55
N GLY A 134 27.86 26.53 -26.82
CA GLY A 134 28.89 25.54 -26.47
C GLY A 134 29.18 25.44 -24.96
N ARG A 135 28.17 25.12 -24.14
CA ARG A 135 28.31 24.86 -22.71
C ARG A 135 27.92 23.42 -22.41
N ASP A 136 28.92 22.64 -21.97
CA ASP A 136 28.80 21.23 -21.66
C ASP A 136 27.98 21.01 -20.37
N PRO A 137 26.90 20.20 -20.37
CA PRO A 137 26.05 20.00 -19.19
C PRO A 137 26.63 19.12 -18.07
N ILE A 138 27.93 18.77 -18.09
CA ILE A 138 28.50 17.75 -17.18
C ILE A 138 29.19 18.36 -15.94
N GLU A 139 29.41 19.68 -15.89
CA GLU A 139 29.93 20.37 -14.69
C GLU A 139 28.79 21.00 -13.87
N ASP A 140 27.99 20.20 -13.17
CA ASP A 140 27.17 20.71 -12.05
C ASP A 140 26.82 19.61 -11.04
N TYR A 141 27.85 19.01 -10.44
CA TYR A 141 27.70 18.04 -9.35
C TYR A 141 28.62 18.33 -8.15
N THR A 142 29.38 19.43 -8.16
CA THR A 142 30.40 19.73 -7.13
C THR A 142 29.97 20.76 -6.08
N GLU A 143 28.76 21.33 -6.13
CA GLU A 143 28.36 22.39 -5.18
C GLU A 143 27.63 21.90 -3.90
N TRP A 144 27.56 20.59 -3.66
CA TRP A 144 26.74 20.02 -2.58
C TRP A 144 27.55 19.51 -1.37
N GLU A 145 28.88 19.60 -1.37
CA GLU A 145 29.72 19.04 -0.29
C GLU A 145 30.17 20.10 0.75
N ASP A 146 29.84 21.38 0.56
CA ASP A 146 30.43 22.47 1.35
C ASP A 146 29.51 23.04 2.45
N ALA A 147 28.29 22.52 2.61
CA ALA A 147 27.25 23.16 3.44
C ALA A 147 26.85 22.46 4.75
N GLU A 148 27.44 21.31 5.12
CA GLU A 148 27.09 20.59 6.37
C GLU A 148 28.24 20.50 7.38
N GLN A 149 29.00 21.58 7.54
CA GLN A 149 30.00 21.67 8.60
C GLN A 149 29.89 22.97 9.41
N GLU A 150 28.68 23.27 9.90
CA GLU A 150 28.45 24.30 10.93
C GLU A 150 28.10 23.61 12.25
N ASP A 151 29.15 23.34 13.01
CA ASP A 151 29.28 23.31 14.47
C ASP A 151 27.98 23.29 15.33
N PHE A 152 27.62 22.10 15.82
CA PHE A 152 26.58 21.88 16.84
C PHE A 152 27.04 22.17 18.28
N SER A 153 27.79 23.26 18.52
CA SER A 153 28.28 23.61 19.86
C SER A 153 27.79 24.95 20.41
N GLN A 154 26.56 25.37 20.15
CA GLN A 154 25.94 26.41 20.98
C GLN A 154 24.42 26.33 21.05
N VAL A 155 23.92 25.54 22.00
CA VAL A 155 22.51 25.60 22.44
C VAL A 155 22.44 26.56 23.63
N ASP A 156 22.27 27.85 23.36
CA ASP A 156 21.90 28.82 24.39
C ASP A 156 20.37 28.90 24.48
N ILE A 157 19.82 28.23 25.49
CA ILE A 157 18.42 28.36 25.90
C ILE A 157 18.25 29.75 26.54
N ALA A 158 17.80 30.73 25.76
CA ALA A 158 17.33 32.01 26.27
C ALA A 158 15.82 32.15 26.05
N HIS A 159 15.10 32.15 27.17
CA HIS A 159 13.67 32.35 27.30
C HIS A 159 13.30 33.83 27.09
N ASP A 160 12.45 34.15 26.11
CA ASP A 160 11.91 35.52 25.91
C ASP A 160 10.37 35.58 26.19
N PRO A 161 9.94 36.28 27.26
CA PRO A 161 8.57 36.28 27.77
C PRO A 161 7.71 37.47 27.27
N ALA A 162 7.57 37.67 25.96
CA ALA A 162 6.78 38.80 25.43
C ALA A 162 5.88 38.46 24.23
N ARG A 163 4.97 37.49 24.39
CA ARG A 163 3.83 37.32 23.48
C ARG A 163 2.62 38.11 24.01
N ARG A 164 2.43 39.34 23.53
CA ARG A 164 1.18 40.10 23.72
C ARG A 164 0.20 39.75 22.60
N ASP A 165 -0.96 39.24 22.98
CA ASP A 165 -2.11 39.05 22.10
C ASP A 165 -2.71 40.42 21.70
N ASP A 166 -2.83 40.67 20.40
CA ASP A 166 -3.59 41.80 19.85
C ASP A 166 -4.73 41.27 18.96
N THR A 167 -5.85 40.95 19.60
CA THR A 167 -7.14 40.80 18.93
C THR A 167 -7.78 42.17 18.77
N GLY A 168 -7.65 42.79 17.60
CA GLY A 168 -8.48 43.95 17.28
C GLY A 168 -8.04 44.78 16.09
N ARG A 169 -8.53 44.45 14.88
CA ARG A 169 -8.63 45.50 13.86
C ARG A 169 -9.84 45.35 12.93
N ARG A 170 -10.81 46.22 13.21
CA ARG A 170 -11.88 46.66 12.30
C ARG A 170 -11.30 47.44 11.11
N GLY A 171 -11.92 47.27 9.94
CA GLY A 171 -12.30 48.42 9.09
C GLY A 171 -11.46 48.72 7.84
N ARG A 172 -12.03 48.38 6.67
CA ARG A 172 -12.08 49.13 5.39
C ARG A 172 -12.54 48.14 4.31
N GLY A 173 -13.61 48.32 3.55
CA GLY A 173 -14.16 49.53 2.97
C GLY A 173 -14.16 49.34 1.45
N LEU A 174 -15.12 48.57 0.91
CA LEU A 174 -15.34 48.44 -0.53
C LEU A 174 -16.74 48.98 -0.84
N LYS A 175 -16.76 50.12 -1.53
CA LYS A 175 -17.97 50.77 -2.05
C LYS A 175 -18.40 50.11 -3.35
N GLY A 176 -19.68 49.76 -3.42
CA GLY A 176 -20.56 50.23 -4.48
C GLY A 176 -20.66 49.40 -5.75
N PHE A 177 -21.70 48.57 -5.84
CA PHE A 177 -22.64 48.60 -6.96
C PHE A 177 -24.03 48.31 -6.40
N GLY A 178 -24.96 49.22 -6.67
CA GLY A 178 -26.30 49.19 -6.11
C GLY A 178 -27.35 48.59 -7.04
N ARG A 179 -28.58 48.74 -6.55
CA ARG A 179 -29.89 48.51 -7.18
C ARG A 179 -30.36 47.05 -7.25
N ALA A 180 -31.62 46.71 -7.02
CA ALA A 180 -32.74 47.16 -6.19
C ALA A 180 -33.86 46.12 -6.48
N ASP A 181 -34.90 46.14 -5.66
CA ASP A 181 -36.23 45.52 -5.88
C ASP A 181 -36.31 44.03 -5.54
N GLY A 182 -37.21 43.53 -4.69
CA GLY A 182 -38.36 44.11 -3.99
C GLY A 182 -39.42 43.01 -3.78
N GLY A 183 -40.09 42.99 -2.61
CA GLY A 183 -41.35 42.24 -2.37
C GLY A 183 -41.16 40.77 -1.94
N THR A 184 -41.35 40.32 -0.68
CA THR A 184 -42.44 40.45 0.32
C THR A 184 -43.68 39.59 0.03
N GLY A 185 -44.03 38.73 1.00
CA GLY A 185 -45.35 38.09 1.20
C GLY A 185 -45.40 36.65 0.69
N GLY A 186 -45.79 35.62 1.46
CA GLY A 186 -46.72 35.58 2.59
C GLY A 186 -48.05 34.96 2.15
N GLY A 187 -48.47 33.85 2.77
CA GLY A 187 -49.80 33.22 2.64
C GLY A 187 -49.72 31.78 2.10
N THR A 188 -49.92 30.72 2.90
CA THR A 188 -51.17 30.17 3.48
C THR A 188 -52.24 29.79 2.47
N ASP A 189 -52.77 28.58 2.67
CA ASP A 189 -53.97 27.96 2.11
C ASP A 189 -53.99 27.53 0.64
N ARG A 190 -54.03 26.20 0.47
CA ARG A 190 -55.24 25.59 -0.11
C ARG A 190 -55.35 24.11 0.22
N GLY A 191 -56.33 23.79 1.07
CA GLY A 191 -56.98 22.49 1.04
C GLY A 191 -57.71 22.30 -0.28
N THR A 192 -57.63 21.09 -0.82
CA THR A 192 -58.63 20.55 -1.74
C THR A 192 -58.89 19.11 -1.32
N ASP A 193 -59.95 19.00 -0.53
CA ASP A 193 -60.98 17.97 -0.61
C ASP A 193 -60.94 17.09 -1.87
N ARG A 194 -60.80 15.78 -1.66
CA ARG A 194 -61.35 14.74 -2.54
C ARG A 194 -61.87 13.59 -1.68
N GLY A 195 -63.10 13.73 -1.23
CA GLY A 195 -63.99 12.58 -1.05
C GLY A 195 -64.34 11.95 -2.39
N ASN A 196 -64.05 10.66 -2.53
CA ASN A 196 -64.71 9.68 -3.42
C ASN A 196 -64.23 8.30 -2.93
N GLY A 197 -65.02 7.34 -2.45
CA GLY A 197 -66.41 7.02 -2.76
C GLY A 197 -66.44 5.62 -3.38
N GLY A 198 -66.99 4.64 -2.66
CA GLY A 198 -67.29 3.28 -3.12
C GLY A 198 -66.13 2.29 -2.95
N GLY A 199 -66.30 1.09 -2.44
CA GLY A 199 -67.51 0.31 -2.21
C GLY A 199 -67.04 -1.15 -2.19
N THR A 200 -67.36 -1.84 -1.11
CA THR A 200 -67.09 -3.26 -0.90
C THR A 200 -68.03 -4.09 -1.79
N ASP A 201 -67.48 -4.74 -2.81
CA ASP A 201 -67.97 -6.04 -3.28
C ASP A 201 -67.29 -7.10 -2.40
N GLY A 202 -67.93 -8.13 -1.85
CA GLY A 202 -69.10 -8.86 -2.33
C GLY A 202 -68.66 -10.30 -2.65
N ALA A 203 -69.21 -11.26 -1.89
CA ALA A 203 -69.08 -12.73 -1.97
C ALA A 203 -67.96 -13.40 -1.16
#